data_AF-A0A495BGP9-F1
#
_entry.id   AF-A0A495BGP9-F1
#
_cell.length_a   1.000
_cell.length_b   1.000
_cell.length_c   1.000
_cell.angle_alpha   90.00
_cell.angle_beta   90.00
_cell.angle_gamma   90.00
#
_symmetry.space_group_name_H-M   'P 1'
#
loop_
_entity.id
_entity.type
_entity.pdbx_description
1 polymer ?
#
loop_
_entity_poly.entity_id
_entity_poly.type
_entity_poly.pdbx_seq_one_letter_code
_entity_poly.pdbx_strand_id
1 'polypeptide(L)'
;MPRFDVTAFGQQLQQAVASRDWDALQRLDRELAAALPQSPRLRPDEVAQLQQFYQALLCEIGSALQQSEQDMARCLQQREQSLAYAHVSEFAEQP
;
A
#
# COMPACT_ATOMS: atom_id res chain seq x y z
N MET A 1 14.06 -21.23 -21.76
CA MET A 1 13.17 -20.60 -20.76
C MET A 1 12.88 -19.17 -21.21
N PRO A 2 11.64 -18.68 -21.14
CA PRO A 2 11.33 -17.28 -21.42
C PRO A 2 12.05 -16.38 -20.42
N ARG A 3 12.57 -15.25 -20.89
CA ARG A 3 13.26 -14.24 -20.07
C ARG A 3 12.22 -13.47 -19.25
N PHE A 4 12.53 -13.15 -18.00
CA PHE A 4 11.70 -12.25 -17.20
C PHE A 4 11.62 -10.86 -17.85
N ASP A 5 10.41 -10.39 -18.11
CA ASP A 5 10.17 -9.08 -18.73
C ASP A 5 9.95 -8.01 -17.66
N VAL A 6 11.01 -7.24 -17.39
CA VAL A 6 11.01 -6.15 -16.41
C VAL A 6 10.07 -5.03 -16.80
N THR A 7 9.82 -4.80 -18.09
CA THR A 7 8.93 -3.72 -18.54
C THR A 7 7.48 -4.09 -18.30
N ALA A 8 7.09 -5.32 -18.66
CA ALA A 8 5.75 -5.84 -18.38
C ALA A 8 5.47 -5.89 -16.87
N PHE A 9 6.45 -6.36 -16.08
CA PHE A 9 6.34 -6.36 -14.62
C PHE A 9 6.17 -4.95 -14.05
N GLY A 10 6.95 -3.98 -14.53
CA GLY A 10 6.82 -2.57 -14.13
C GLY A 10 5.42 -1.99 -14.41
N GLN A 11 4.82 -2.31 -15.56
CA GLN A 11 3.47 -1.89 -15.89
C GLN A 11 2.42 -2.51 -14.95
N GLN A 12 2.52 -3.80 -14.67
CA GLN A 12 1.62 -4.49 -13.74
C GLN A 12 1.73 -3.91 -12.33
N LEU A 13 2.94 -3.59 -11.89
CA LEU A 13 3.21 -3.00 -10.59
C LEU A 13 2.62 -1.59 -10.49
N GLN A 14 2.82 -0.75 -11.52
CA GLN A 14 2.20 0.58 -11.60
C GLN A 14 0.66 0.52 -11.59
N GLN A 15 0.08 -0.43 -12.31
CA GLN A 15 -1.37 -0.60 -12.33
C GLN A 15 -1.91 -1.01 -10.96
N ALA A 16 -1.26 -1.96 -10.29
CA ALA A 16 -1.66 -2.40 -8.96
C ALA A 16 -1.52 -1.29 -7.90
N VAL A 17 -0.50 -0.43 -8.01
CA VAL A 17 -0.39 0.78 -7.18
C VAL A 17 -1.52 1.75 -7.45
N ALA A 18 -1.81 2.05 -8.73
CA ALA A 18 -2.84 3.00 -9.10
C ALA A 18 -4.24 2.57 -8.62
N SER A 19 -4.53 1.26 -8.63
CA SER A 19 -5.78 0.70 -8.10
C SER A 19 -5.76 0.45 -6.59
N ARG A 20 -4.64 0.71 -5.90
CA ARG A 20 -4.40 0.35 -4.48
C ARG A 20 -4.72 -1.12 -4.20
N ASP A 21 -4.42 -1.98 -5.18
CA ASP A 21 -4.63 -3.41 -5.06
C ASP A 21 -3.40 -4.04 -4.37
N TRP A 22 -3.44 -4.01 -3.03
CA TRP A 22 -2.37 -4.54 -2.19
C TRP A 22 -2.15 -6.05 -2.36
N ASP A 23 -3.22 -6.79 -2.66
CA ASP A 23 -3.15 -8.24 -2.91
C ASP A 23 -2.43 -8.55 -4.23
N ALA A 24 -2.73 -7.77 -5.28
CA ALA A 24 -2.00 -7.87 -6.55
C ALA A 24 -0.52 -7.53 -6.38
N LEU A 25 -0.19 -6.49 -5.60
CA LEU A 25 1.19 -6.12 -5.30
C LEU A 25 1.94 -7.24 -4.58
N GLN A 26 1.31 -7.88 -3.58
CA GLN A 26 1.94 -9.00 -2.87
C GLN A 26 2.15 -10.23 -3.78
N ARG A 27 1.22 -10.47 -4.71
CA ARG A 27 1.36 -11.56 -5.69
C ARG A 27 2.52 -11.31 -6.64
N LEU A 28 2.62 -10.10 -7.19
CA LEU A 28 3.69 -9.68 -8.09
C LEU A 28 5.06 -9.79 -7.39
N ASP A 29 5.16 -9.40 -6.12
CA ASP A 29 6.40 -9.52 -5.34
C ASP A 29 6.86 -10.99 -5.20
N ARG A 30 5.92 -11.90 -4.92
CA ARG A 30 6.21 -13.35 -4.85
C ARG A 30 6.62 -13.92 -6.21
N GLU A 31 5.97 -13.49 -7.29
CA GLU A 31 6.33 -13.90 -8.64
C GLU A 31 7.75 -13.45 -9.00
N LEU A 32 8.13 -12.22 -8.65
CA LEU A 32 9.51 -11.72 -8.81
C LEU A 32 10.50 -12.55 -7.98
N ALA A 33 10.20 -12.81 -6.70
CA ALA A 33 11.06 -13.59 -5.82
C ALA A 33 11.27 -15.04 -6.34
N ALA A 34 10.25 -15.62 -6.98
CA ALA A 34 10.35 -16.93 -7.61
C ALA A 34 11.10 -16.90 -8.96
N ALA A 35 11.02 -15.79 -9.69
CA ALA A 35 11.64 -15.62 -11.00
C ALA A 35 13.13 -15.24 -10.93
N LEU A 36 13.57 -14.53 -9.90
CA LEU A 36 14.96 -14.07 -9.72
C LEU A 36 16.00 -15.20 -9.67
N PRO A 37 15.79 -16.33 -8.94
CA PRO A 37 16.74 -17.44 -8.90
C PRO A 37 16.81 -18.22 -10.22
N GLN A 38 15.73 -18.18 -11.02
CA GLN A 38 15.58 -18.98 -12.23
C GLN A 38 15.94 -18.22 -13.51
N SER A 39 16.06 -16.89 -13.42
CA SER A 39 16.36 -16.04 -14.58
C SER A 39 17.85 -15.89 -14.82
N PRO A 40 18.31 -15.88 -16.09
CA PRO A 40 19.66 -15.42 -16.41
C PRO A 40 19.85 -14.00 -15.87
N ARG A 41 21.07 -13.69 -15.38
CA ARG A 41 21.40 -12.40 -14.74
C ARG A 41 20.77 -11.23 -15.48
N LEU A 42 19.91 -10.50 -14.78
CA LEU A 42 19.33 -9.23 -15.26
C LEU A 42 20.47 -8.28 -15.60
N ARG A 43 20.25 -7.45 -16.64
CA ARG A 43 21.20 -6.39 -16.99
C ARG A 43 21.22 -5.32 -15.89
N PRO A 44 22.34 -4.60 -15.71
CA PRO A 44 22.42 -3.51 -14.74
C PRO A 44 21.27 -2.49 -14.88
N ASP A 45 20.89 -2.14 -16.11
CA ASP A 45 19.79 -1.20 -16.38
C ASP A 45 18.43 -1.74 -15.92
N GLU A 46 18.19 -3.04 -16.11
CA GLU A 46 16.97 -3.74 -15.67
C GLU A 46 16.88 -3.78 -14.14
N VAL A 47 18.02 -3.97 -13.47
CA VAL A 47 18.10 -3.92 -12.00
C VAL A 47 17.83 -2.51 -11.49
N ALA A 48 18.43 -1.48 -12.11
CA ALA A 48 18.20 -0.09 -11.74
C ALA A 48 16.73 0.30 -11.91
N GLN A 49 16.09 -0.17 -12.98
CA GLN A 49 14.68 0.07 -13.25
C GLN A 49 13.77 -0.58 -12.19
N LEU A 50 14.03 -1.84 -11.82
CA LEU A 50 13.32 -2.52 -10.72
C LEU A 50 13.50 -1.78 -9.39
N GLN A 51 14.72 -1.34 -9.07
CA GLN A 51 15.00 -0.58 -7.86
C GLN A 51 14.19 0.73 -7.81
N GLN A 52 14.12 1.47 -8.92
CA GLN A 52 13.33 2.69 -9.02
C GLN A 52 11.83 2.42 -8.79
N PHE A 53 11.28 1.35 -9.37
CA PHE A 53 9.89 0.98 -9.16
C PHE A 53 9.58 0.64 -7.71
N TYR A 54 10.44 -0.16 -7.05
CA TYR A 54 10.27 -0.49 -5.63
C TYR A 54 10.41 0.73 -4.73
N GLN A 55 11.33 1.65 -5.04
CA GLN A 55 11.49 2.86 -4.26
C GLN A 55 10.25 3.77 -4.35
N ALA A 56 9.69 3.93 -5.54
CA ALA A 56 8.43 4.65 -5.73
C ALA A 56 7.26 3.97 -4.99
N LEU A 57 7.17 2.63 -5.09
CA LEU A 57 6.17 1.83 -4.40
C LEU A 57 6.23 2.03 -2.87
N LEU A 58 7.42 2.01 -2.28
CA LEU A 58 7.60 2.21 -0.83
C LEU A 58 7.13 3.60 -0.38
N CYS A 59 7.38 4.64 -1.19
CA CYS A 59 6.88 5.99 -0.91
C CYS A 59 5.35 6.04 -0.95
N GLU A 60 4.72 5.44 -1.96
CA GLU A 60 3.26 5.40 -2.10
C GLU A 60 2.58 4.60 -0.96
N ILE A 61 3.12 3.43 -0.61
CA ILE A 61 2.63 2.63 0.52
C ILE A 61 2.77 3.41 1.82
N GLY A 62 3.91 4.07 2.06
CA GLY A 62 4.13 4.87 3.26
C GLY A 62 3.13 6.01 3.40
N SER A 63 2.86 6.72 2.28
CA SER A 63 1.85 7.78 2.23
C SER A 63 0.44 7.24 2.51
N ALA A 64 0.06 6.12 1.90
CA ALA A 64 -1.24 5.48 2.13
C ALA A 64 -1.41 5.00 3.58
N LEU A 65 -0.36 4.46 4.19
CA LEU A 65 -0.38 4.05 5.61
C LEU A 65 -0.58 5.25 6.53
N GLN A 66 0.20 6.33 6.32
CA GLN A 66 0.07 7.56 7.10
C GLN A 66 -1.34 8.16 6.99
N GLN A 67 -1.93 8.15 5.80
CA GLN A 67 -3.31 8.61 5.60
C GLN A 67 -4.30 7.73 6.37
N SER A 68 -4.14 6.40 6.31
CA SER A 68 -4.98 5.46 7.05
C SER A 68 -4.90 5.68 8.57
N GLU A 69 -3.71 5.95 9.10
CA GLU A 69 -3.52 6.28 10.52
C GLU A 69 -4.25 7.57 10.92
N GLN A 70 -4.16 8.60 10.09
CA GLN A 70 -4.87 9.87 10.32
C GLN A 70 -6.39 9.71 10.29
N ASP A 71 -6.90 8.90 9.36
CA ASP A 71 -8.33 8.65 9.26
C ASP A 71 -8.85 7.83 10.45
N MET A 72 -8.07 6.84 10.93
CA MET A 72 -8.40 6.12 12.17
C MET A 72 -8.43 7.05 13.38
N ALA A 73 -7.43 7.93 13.53
CA ALA A 73 -7.38 8.90 14.63
C ALA A 73 -8.59 9.84 14.60
N ARG A 74 -9.00 10.30 13.40
CA ARG A 74 -10.20 11.12 13.22
C ARG A 74 -11.48 10.37 13.61
N CYS A 75 -11.62 9.11 13.17
CA CYS A 75 -12.78 8.28 13.53
C CYS A 75 -12.88 8.06 15.06
N LEU A 76 -11.76 7.80 15.72
CA LEU A 76 -11.72 7.65 17.18
C LEU A 76 -12.14 8.95 17.88
N GLN A 77 -11.58 10.08 17.46
CA GLN A 77 -11.93 11.39 18.02
C GLN A 77 -13.43 11.71 17.83
N GLN A 78 -13.99 11.45 16.65
CA GLN A 78 -15.42 11.65 16.39
C GLN A 78 -16.29 10.77 17.27
N ARG A 79 -15.88 9.51 17.49
CA ARG A 79 -16.59 8.59 18.39
C ARG A 79 -16.54 9.08 19.84
N GLU A 80 -15.37 9.50 20.32
CA GLU A 80 -15.21 10.04 21.68
C GLU A 80 -16.07 11.30 21.89
N GLN A 81 -16.08 12.22 20.92
CA GLN A 81 -16.96 13.39 20.94
C GLN A 81 -18.43 12.99 21.00
N SER A 82 -18.85 12.04 20.16
CA SER A 82 -20.23 11.56 20.13
C SER A 82 -20.65 10.94 21.47
N LEU A 83 -19.77 10.15 22.09
CA LEU A 83 -20.01 9.56 23.41
C LEU A 83 -20.06 10.63 24.51
N ALA A 84 -19.16 11.61 24.48
CA ALA A 84 -19.17 12.71 25.43
C ALA A 84 -20.45 13.55 25.32
N TYR A 85 -20.91 13.84 24.10
CA TYR A 85 -22.19 14.52 23.87
C TYR A 85 -23.38 13.70 24.38
N ALA A 86 -23.44 12.40 24.05
CA ALA A 86 -24.51 11.52 24.52
C ALA A 86 -24.57 11.45 26.05
N HIS A 87 -23.40 11.31 26.69
CA HIS A 87 -23.30 11.30 28.15
C HIS A 87 -23.78 12.62 28.76
N VAL A 88 -23.35 13.78 28.23
CA VAL A 88 -23.82 15.09 28.75
C VAL A 88 -25.32 15.30 28.55
N SER A 89 -25.90 14.82 27.44
CA SER A 89 -27.34 14.90 27.19
C SER A 89 -28.16 14.04 28.16
N GLU A 90 -27.69 12.83 28.52
CA GLU A 90 -28.36 11.98 29.51
C GLU A 90 -28.47 12.63 30.91
N PHE A 91 -27.50 13.46 31.30
CA PHE A 91 -27.54 14.21 32.56
C PHE A 91 -28.35 15.52 32.48
N ALA A 92 -28.61 16.05 31.28
CA ALA A 92 -29.42 17.25 31.09
C ALA A 92 -30.93 16.98 31.08
N GLU A 93 -31.33 15.72 30.85
CA GLU A 93 -32.75 15.29 30.80
C GLU A 93 -33.26 14.71 32.13
N GLN A 94 -32.44 14.65 33.18
CA GLN A 94 -32.90 14.29 34.54
C GLN A 94 -33.27 15.57 35.33
N PRO A 95 -34.55 15.75 35.73
CA PRO A 95 -35.01 16.89 36.53
C PRO A 95 -34.56 16.84 37.99
#